data_AF-A0A316SGI2-F1
#
_entry.id   AF-A0A316SGI2-F1
#
_cell.length_a   1.000
_cell.length_b   1.000
_cell.length_c   1.000
_cell.angle_alpha   90.00
_cell.angle_beta   90.00
_cell.angle_gamma   90.00
#
_symmetry.space_group_name_H-M   'P 1'
#
loop_
_entity.id
_entity.type
_entity.pdbx_description
1 polymer ?
#
loop_
_entity_poly.entity_id
_entity_poly.type
_entity_poly.pdbx_seq_one_letter_code
_entity_poly.pdbx_strand_id
1 'polypeptide(L)'
;WSVNSFFQSIIENKFVDFGDYWYDNGGLPSILVNYLKTHKLNSLDYVEKDKTITIRVNDFKNPTSLTSINQNVLMCQTGYLTLRSPVYSKGFMTLGIPNSEVYNALLSLMALNIFDDTKLENVNEQILSQSKDVGEIIELFNTVLNTVSYDNYPISSEAVVQQLLYMYLKGICNSVSAELHSSKGRADLVIESDNRRIVFEFKYAKNEIEAKVKLSEAIEQIKTRDYGNIVPKKAELLRIAAVFNADPKVRAFTEYHEV
;
A
#
# COMPACT_ATOMS: atom_id res chain seq x y z
N TRP A 1 -3.48 -3.72 20.49
CA TRP A 1 -2.29 -3.22 21.21
C TRP A 1 -2.53 -3.26 22.73
N SER A 2 -1.52 -3.65 23.51
CA SER A 2 -1.57 -3.67 24.98
C SER A 2 -0.24 -3.17 25.52
N VAL A 3 -0.30 -2.29 26.52
CA VAL A 3 0.87 -1.79 27.25
C VAL A 3 1.70 -2.95 27.84
N ASN A 4 1.07 -4.06 28.21
CA ASN A 4 1.77 -5.23 28.73
C ASN A 4 2.60 -5.93 27.63
N SER A 5 2.04 -6.08 26.43
CA SER A 5 2.76 -6.67 25.29
C SER A 5 3.93 -5.78 24.86
N PHE A 6 3.75 -4.45 24.93
CA PHE A 6 4.82 -3.48 24.70
C PHE A 6 5.99 -3.65 25.68
N PHE A 7 5.71 -3.73 26.98
CA PHE A 7 6.76 -3.95 27.97
C PHE A 7 7.41 -5.34 27.87
N GLN A 8 6.64 -6.38 27.52
CA GLN A 8 7.19 -7.70 27.25
C GLN A 8 8.13 -7.70 26.04
N SER A 9 7.77 -7.03 24.93
CA SER A 9 8.66 -6.94 23.75
C SER A 9 10.01 -6.30 24.11
N ILE A 10 10.00 -5.26 24.94
CA ILE A 10 11.22 -4.58 25.39
C ILE A 10 12.10 -5.54 26.21
N ILE A 11 11.49 -6.33 27.08
CA ILE A 11 12.21 -7.24 27.98
C ILE A 11 12.76 -8.45 27.22
N GLU A 12 11.91 -9.08 26.40
CA GLU A 12 12.18 -10.34 25.69
C GLU A 12 13.01 -10.10 24.43
N ASN A 13 12.57 -9.17 23.58
CA ASN A 13 13.14 -8.98 22.25
C ASN A 13 14.22 -7.89 22.22
N LYS A 14 14.39 -7.12 23.30
CA LYS A 14 15.33 -5.99 23.41
C LYS A 14 15.10 -4.88 22.38
N PHE A 15 13.94 -4.86 21.73
CA PHE A 15 13.49 -3.76 20.89
C PHE A 15 12.00 -3.50 21.13
N VAL A 16 11.60 -2.27 20.80
CA VAL A 16 10.21 -1.85 20.88
C VAL A 16 9.54 -2.17 19.55
N ASP A 17 8.44 -2.92 19.60
CA ASP A 17 7.54 -3.11 18.47
C ASP A 17 6.21 -2.41 18.75
N PHE A 18 5.86 -1.43 17.92
CA PHE A 18 4.60 -0.70 18.03
C PHE A 18 3.51 -1.29 17.14
N GLY A 19 3.85 -2.20 16.21
CA GLY A 19 2.92 -2.65 15.18
C GLY A 19 2.33 -1.49 14.36
N ASP A 20 1.14 -1.71 13.79
CA ASP A 20 0.36 -0.66 13.10
C ASP A 20 -0.46 0.18 14.11
N TYR A 21 0.22 0.76 15.10
CA TYR A 21 -0.40 1.47 16.24
C TYR A 21 -1.46 2.49 15.81
N TRP A 22 -1.21 3.27 14.76
CA TRP A 22 -2.12 4.29 14.25
C TRP A 22 -3.45 3.70 13.80
N TYR A 23 -3.42 2.57 13.10
CA TYR A 23 -4.63 1.88 12.65
C TYR A 23 -5.33 1.17 13.82
N ASP A 24 -4.57 0.42 14.63
CA ASP A 24 -5.11 -0.42 15.70
C ASP A 24 -5.67 0.36 16.89
N ASN A 25 -5.03 1.47 17.28
CA ASN A 25 -5.40 2.25 18.47
C ASN A 25 -6.07 3.57 18.14
N GLY A 26 -5.52 4.28 17.14
CA GLY A 26 -6.14 5.51 16.66
C GLY A 26 -7.48 5.23 16.01
N GLY A 27 -7.62 4.03 15.43
CA GLY A 27 -8.77 3.66 14.62
C GLY A 27 -8.97 4.65 13.49
N LEU A 28 -10.11 4.53 12.83
CA LEU A 28 -10.60 5.61 12.01
C LEU A 28 -11.38 6.58 12.89
N PRO A 29 -10.98 7.86 12.98
CA PRO A 29 -11.80 8.86 13.65
C PRO A 29 -13.21 8.78 13.07
N SER A 30 -14.23 8.60 13.93
CA SER A 30 -15.62 8.43 13.49
C SER A 30 -16.09 9.59 12.60
N ILE A 31 -15.51 10.77 12.80
CA ILE A 31 -15.68 11.95 11.94
C ILE A 31 -15.22 11.70 10.50
N LEU A 32 -14.06 11.05 10.31
CA LEU A 32 -13.54 10.70 8.99
C LEU A 32 -14.39 9.60 8.37
N VAL A 33 -14.72 8.53 9.10
CA VAL A 33 -15.61 7.47 8.59
C VAL A 33 -16.93 8.03 8.09
N ASN A 34 -17.58 8.90 8.88
CA ASN A 34 -18.87 9.47 8.52
C ASN A 34 -18.76 10.47 7.35
N TYR A 35 -17.66 11.22 7.27
CA TYR A 35 -17.35 12.04 6.11
C TYR A 35 -17.25 11.18 4.84
N LEU A 36 -16.50 10.08 4.91
CA LEU A 36 -16.24 9.16 3.79
C LEU A 36 -17.46 8.41 3.26
N LYS A 37 -18.48 8.21 4.09
CA LYS A 37 -19.76 7.65 3.65
C LYS A 37 -20.50 8.53 2.64
N THR A 38 -20.23 9.85 2.66
CA THR A 38 -20.96 10.84 1.86
C THR A 38 -20.05 11.60 0.88
N HIS A 39 -18.73 11.51 1.06
CA HIS A 39 -17.73 12.18 0.25
C HIS A 39 -16.69 11.16 -0.20
N LYS A 40 -16.60 10.93 -1.52
CA LYS A 40 -15.58 10.03 -2.08
C LYS A 40 -14.21 10.69 -1.99
N LEU A 41 -13.25 10.05 -1.33
CA LEU A 41 -11.84 10.41 -1.51
C LEU A 41 -11.43 10.04 -2.93
N ASN A 42 -10.71 10.93 -3.60
CA ASN A 42 -9.82 10.51 -4.67
C ASN A 42 -8.65 9.78 -4.02
N SER A 43 -8.77 8.47 -3.77
CA SER A 43 -7.73 7.66 -3.13
C SER A 43 -6.38 7.78 -3.85
N LEU A 44 -6.41 7.92 -5.18
CA LEU A 44 -5.23 8.16 -6.02
C LEU A 44 -4.45 9.43 -5.68
N ASP A 45 -5.06 10.43 -5.03
CA ASP A 45 -4.32 11.63 -4.61
C ASP A 45 -3.32 11.36 -3.49
N TYR A 46 -3.51 10.27 -2.76
CA TYR A 46 -2.71 9.88 -1.61
C TYR A 46 -1.85 8.65 -1.88
N VAL A 47 -1.98 8.05 -3.06
CA VAL A 47 -1.25 6.85 -3.45
C VAL A 47 0.24 7.12 -3.43
N GLU A 48 0.69 8.21 -4.01
CA GLU A 48 2.10 8.56 -4.01
C GLU A 48 2.51 9.14 -2.65
N LYS A 49 3.27 8.37 -1.87
CA LYS A 49 3.69 8.70 -0.50
C LYS A 49 4.35 10.07 -0.35
N ASP A 50 5.19 10.44 -1.33
CA ASP A 50 5.94 11.69 -1.35
C ASP A 50 5.21 12.83 -2.06
N LYS A 51 4.02 12.57 -2.63
CA LYS A 51 3.21 13.59 -3.30
C LYS A 51 2.70 14.58 -2.27
N THR A 52 2.99 15.85 -2.53
CA THR A 52 2.47 16.95 -1.70
C THR A 52 1.20 17.53 -2.31
N ILE A 53 0.25 17.88 -1.45
CA ILE A 53 -1.03 18.47 -1.82
C ILE A 53 -1.02 19.95 -1.49
N THR A 54 -1.29 20.80 -2.48
CA THR A 54 -1.35 22.25 -2.28
C THR A 54 -2.76 22.68 -1.89
N ILE A 55 -2.87 23.43 -0.80
CA ILE A 55 -4.15 24.02 -0.34
C ILE A 55 -4.01 25.52 -0.09
N ARG A 56 -5.14 26.23 -0.07
CA ARG A 56 -5.19 27.63 0.36
C ARG A 56 -5.00 27.71 1.87
N VAL A 57 -4.15 28.63 2.33
CA VAL A 57 -3.94 28.90 3.76
C VAL A 57 -5.25 29.32 4.43
N ASN A 58 -6.14 30.01 3.72
CA ASN A 58 -7.44 30.41 4.27
C ASN A 58 -8.33 29.20 4.59
N ASP A 59 -8.36 28.18 3.74
CA ASP A 59 -9.13 26.95 3.99
C ASP A 59 -8.61 26.22 5.24
N PHE A 60 -7.29 26.27 5.46
CA PHE A 60 -6.64 25.67 6.63
C PHE A 60 -6.89 26.46 7.93
N LYS A 61 -6.78 27.80 7.86
CA LYS A 61 -6.97 28.68 9.03
C LYS A 61 -8.44 28.87 9.41
N ASN A 62 -9.33 28.84 8.42
CA ASN A 62 -10.77 29.08 8.57
C ASN A 62 -11.55 27.89 7.99
N PRO A 63 -11.45 26.68 8.60
CA PRO A 63 -12.17 25.51 8.12
C PRO A 63 -13.69 25.73 8.22
N THR A 64 -14.41 25.31 7.19
CA THR A 64 -15.88 25.35 7.14
C THR A 64 -16.49 24.16 7.90
N SER A 65 -17.83 24.02 7.87
CA SER A 65 -18.53 22.89 8.48
C SER A 65 -18.05 21.55 7.90
N LEU A 66 -18.23 20.46 8.66
CA LEU A 66 -17.83 19.10 8.22
C LEU A 66 -18.40 18.71 6.84
N THR A 67 -19.58 19.20 6.48
CA THR A 67 -20.23 18.95 5.19
C THR A 67 -19.63 19.70 4.00
N SER A 68 -18.80 20.72 4.25
CA SER A 68 -18.23 21.58 3.21
C SER A 68 -16.73 21.82 3.37
N ILE A 69 -16.11 21.19 4.38
CA ILE A 69 -14.69 21.34 4.66
C ILE A 69 -13.86 20.82 3.49
N ASN A 70 -12.78 21.53 3.19
CA ASN A 70 -11.76 21.02 2.27
C ASN A 70 -11.24 19.68 2.82
N GLN A 71 -11.40 18.62 2.05
CA GLN A 71 -11.02 17.26 2.43
C GLN A 71 -9.59 17.17 2.96
N ASN A 72 -8.64 17.86 2.32
CA ASN A 72 -7.23 17.82 2.74
C ASN A 72 -6.99 18.54 4.07
N VAL A 73 -7.81 19.54 4.40
CA VAL A 73 -7.81 20.18 5.72
C VAL A 73 -8.33 19.19 6.77
N LEU A 74 -9.43 18.48 6.50
CA LEU A 74 -9.95 17.44 7.40
C LEU A 74 -8.94 16.31 7.62
N MET A 75 -8.30 15.84 6.54
CA MET A 75 -7.24 14.82 6.62
C MET A 75 -6.05 15.30 7.48
N CYS A 76 -5.72 16.59 7.44
CA CYS A 76 -4.69 17.14 8.31
C CYS A 76 -5.14 17.25 9.77
N GLN A 77 -6.38 17.70 10.02
CA GLN A 77 -6.94 17.79 11.38
C GLN A 77 -7.11 16.43 12.05
N THR A 78 -7.28 15.37 11.26
CA THR A 78 -7.37 13.97 11.73
C THR A 78 -6.01 13.26 11.76
N GLY A 79 -4.91 13.96 11.45
CA GLY A 79 -3.54 13.45 11.57
C GLY A 79 -3.05 12.62 10.38
N TYR A 80 -3.86 12.41 9.34
CA TYR A 80 -3.46 11.67 8.13
C TYR A 80 -2.58 12.50 7.18
N LEU A 81 -2.65 13.82 7.26
CA LEU A 81 -1.72 14.74 6.59
C LEU A 81 -1.04 15.65 7.60
N THR A 82 0.16 16.10 7.26
CA THR A 82 0.92 17.10 8.01
C THR A 82 1.47 18.18 7.10
N LEU A 83 1.92 19.28 7.69
CA LEU A 83 2.57 20.37 6.97
C LEU A 83 3.88 19.89 6.35
N ARG A 84 4.05 20.12 5.04
CA ARG A 84 5.30 19.87 4.32
C ARG A 84 6.02 21.15 3.91
N SER A 85 5.36 22.31 4.03
CA SER A 85 5.97 23.63 3.87
C SER A 85 5.68 24.52 5.07
N PRO A 86 6.54 25.50 5.38
CA PRO A 86 6.16 26.66 6.18
C PRO A 86 4.89 27.32 5.62
N VAL A 87 4.11 27.94 6.49
CA VAL A 87 2.96 28.77 6.08
C VAL A 87 3.51 30.04 5.44
N TYR A 88 3.68 30.04 4.12
CA TYR A 88 4.19 31.19 3.38
C TYR A 88 3.10 32.23 3.10
N SER A 89 3.53 33.49 2.99
CA SER A 89 2.67 34.68 2.78
C SER A 89 1.90 34.72 1.46
N LYS A 90 2.17 33.82 0.51
CA LYS A 90 1.51 33.77 -0.81
C LYS A 90 0.13 33.10 -0.81
N GLY A 91 -0.44 32.82 0.37
CA GLY A 91 -1.81 32.30 0.51
C GLY A 91 -1.99 30.81 0.24
N PHE A 92 -0.91 30.07 -0.01
CA PHE A 92 -0.92 28.62 -0.22
C PHE A 92 0.11 27.91 0.68
N MET A 93 -0.15 26.64 0.95
CA MET A 93 0.70 25.76 1.75
C MET A 93 0.61 24.33 1.24
N THR A 94 1.61 23.50 1.55
CA THR A 94 1.59 22.09 1.16
C THR A 94 1.40 21.16 2.35
N LEU A 95 0.59 20.14 2.11
CA LEU A 95 0.34 19.01 3.00
C LEU A 95 0.95 17.74 2.41
N GLY A 96 1.25 16.77 3.26
CA GLY A 96 1.68 15.43 2.82
C GLY A 96 1.57 14.43 3.96
N ILE A 97 1.74 13.16 3.64
CA ILE A 97 1.56 12.06 4.60
C ILE A 97 2.75 12.05 5.55
N PRO A 98 2.55 12.04 6.89
CA PRO A 98 3.63 12.34 7.84
C PRO A 98 4.72 11.25 7.89
N ASN A 99 4.34 9.98 7.80
CA ASN A 99 5.24 8.84 7.89
C ASN A 99 4.62 7.58 7.24
N SER A 100 5.38 6.48 7.19
CA SER A 100 4.94 5.21 6.61
C SER A 100 3.78 4.54 7.37
N GLU A 101 3.69 4.70 8.67
CA GLU A 101 2.64 4.08 9.49
C GLU A 101 1.27 4.70 9.17
N VAL A 102 1.20 6.03 9.16
CA VAL A 102 0.00 6.78 8.79
C VAL A 102 -0.37 6.54 7.32
N TYR A 103 0.62 6.40 6.45
CA TYR A 103 0.41 6.00 5.06
C TYR A 103 -0.27 4.63 4.95
N ASN A 104 0.25 3.62 5.66
CA ASN A 104 -0.32 2.28 5.68
C ASN A 104 -1.75 2.25 6.24
N ALA A 105 -2.00 3.02 7.31
CA ALA A 105 -3.33 3.15 7.88
C ALA A 105 -4.32 3.82 6.91
N LEU A 106 -3.86 4.83 6.16
CA LEU A 106 -4.65 5.51 5.14
C LEU A 106 -5.02 4.57 3.99
N LEU A 107 -4.06 3.77 3.51
CA LEU A 107 -4.30 2.77 2.47
C LEU A 107 -5.30 1.72 2.96
N SER A 108 -5.16 1.24 4.19
CA SER A 108 -6.11 0.27 4.78
C SER A 108 -7.54 0.83 4.87
N LEU A 109 -7.70 2.13 5.13
CA LEU A 109 -9.00 2.80 5.05
C LEU A 109 -9.54 2.85 3.61
N MET A 110 -8.68 3.17 2.64
CA MET A 110 -9.10 3.28 1.24
C MET A 110 -9.57 1.95 0.68
N ALA A 111 -8.99 0.84 1.14
CA ALA A 111 -9.39 -0.51 0.77
C ALA A 111 -10.91 -0.73 0.89
N LEU A 112 -11.54 -0.23 1.97
CA LEU A 112 -12.99 -0.35 2.24
C LEU A 112 -13.89 0.28 1.15
N ASN A 113 -13.36 1.23 0.37
CA ASN A 113 -14.10 1.90 -0.70
C ASN A 113 -13.68 1.42 -2.10
N ILE A 114 -12.58 0.70 -2.20
CA ILE A 114 -12.00 0.22 -3.45
C ILE A 114 -12.49 -1.20 -3.74
N PHE A 115 -12.42 -2.05 -2.74
CA PHE A 115 -12.77 -3.45 -2.85
C PHE A 115 -14.21 -3.66 -2.41
N ASP A 116 -15.00 -4.24 -3.31
CA ASP A 116 -16.36 -4.67 -3.02
C ASP A 116 -16.27 -6.09 -2.46
N ASP A 117 -16.52 -6.24 -1.15
CA ASP A 117 -16.40 -7.52 -0.43
C ASP A 117 -17.19 -8.64 -1.12
N THR A 118 -18.32 -8.33 -1.77
CA THR A 118 -19.14 -9.31 -2.49
C THR A 118 -18.43 -9.93 -3.69
N LYS A 119 -17.45 -9.23 -4.28
CA LYS A 119 -16.65 -9.72 -5.41
C LYS A 119 -15.44 -10.52 -4.97
N LEU A 120 -15.11 -10.50 -3.68
CA LEU A 120 -13.93 -11.14 -3.10
C LEU A 120 -14.24 -12.41 -2.30
N GLU A 121 -15.52 -12.76 -2.08
CA GLU A 121 -15.97 -13.92 -1.29
C GLU A 121 -15.34 -15.26 -1.71
N ASN A 122 -14.89 -15.40 -2.96
CA ASN A 122 -14.33 -16.64 -3.51
C ASN A 122 -12.80 -16.61 -3.70
N VAL A 123 -12.12 -15.57 -3.20
CA VAL A 123 -10.68 -15.47 -3.39
C VAL A 123 -9.95 -16.37 -2.39
N ASN A 124 -9.27 -17.41 -2.90
CA ASN A 124 -8.57 -18.38 -2.08
C ASN A 124 -7.20 -17.84 -1.60
N GLU A 125 -7.20 -17.16 -0.46
CA GLU A 125 -5.99 -16.63 0.19
C GLU A 125 -4.95 -17.71 0.56
N GLN A 126 -5.36 -18.97 0.68
CA GLN A 126 -4.44 -20.07 1.00
C GLN A 126 -3.35 -20.23 -0.07
N ILE A 127 -3.60 -19.81 -1.31
CA ILE A 127 -2.62 -19.77 -2.41
C ILE A 127 -1.33 -19.08 -1.96
N LEU A 128 -1.42 -17.96 -1.23
CA LEU A 128 -0.25 -17.21 -0.76
C LEU A 128 0.59 -18.01 0.25
N SER A 129 -0.06 -18.84 1.07
CA SER A 129 0.62 -19.63 2.10
C SER A 129 1.09 -21.01 1.63
N GLN A 130 0.44 -21.61 0.62
CA GLN A 130 0.60 -23.02 0.27
C GLN A 130 1.06 -23.26 -1.17
N SER A 131 0.72 -22.37 -2.11
CA SER A 131 1.02 -22.63 -3.51
C SER A 131 2.51 -22.50 -3.79
N LYS A 132 3.06 -23.49 -4.51
CA LYS A 132 4.43 -23.45 -5.04
C LYS A 132 4.47 -22.96 -6.49
N ASP A 133 3.32 -22.76 -7.11
CA ASP A 133 3.23 -22.25 -8.46
C ASP A 133 3.06 -20.73 -8.41
N VAL A 134 4.08 -20.00 -8.89
CA VAL A 134 4.02 -18.55 -9.01
C VAL A 134 2.85 -18.11 -9.90
N GLY A 135 2.47 -18.92 -10.89
CA GLY A 135 1.32 -18.65 -11.75
C GLY A 135 0.01 -18.49 -10.97
N GLU A 136 -0.26 -19.35 -10.00
CA GLU A 136 -1.47 -19.27 -9.16
C GLU A 136 -1.49 -17.98 -8.32
N ILE A 137 -0.34 -17.53 -7.83
CA ILE A 137 -0.20 -16.26 -7.09
C ILE A 137 -0.47 -15.07 -8.01
N ILE A 138 0.03 -15.12 -9.25
CA ILE A 138 -0.19 -14.06 -10.24
C ILE A 138 -1.66 -14.03 -10.70
N GLU A 139 -2.30 -15.18 -10.87
CA GLU A 139 -3.72 -15.29 -11.19
C GLU A 139 -4.61 -14.74 -10.05
N LEU A 140 -4.23 -14.99 -8.80
CA LEU A 140 -4.85 -14.38 -7.63
C LEU A 140 -4.77 -12.84 -7.71
N PHE A 141 -3.59 -12.28 -7.98
CA PHE A 141 -3.42 -10.83 -8.11
C PHE A 141 -4.22 -10.25 -9.29
N ASN A 142 -4.27 -10.95 -10.43
CA ASN A 142 -5.08 -10.54 -11.58
C ASN A 142 -6.58 -10.55 -11.24
N THR A 143 -7.06 -11.58 -10.55
CA THR A 143 -8.44 -11.67 -10.05
C THR A 143 -8.79 -10.46 -9.18
N VAL A 144 -7.92 -10.12 -8.23
CA VAL A 144 -8.10 -8.97 -7.34
C VAL A 144 -8.15 -7.66 -8.12
N LEU A 145 -7.17 -7.41 -9.00
CA LEU A 145 -7.10 -6.16 -9.76
C LEU A 145 -8.28 -5.99 -10.73
N ASN A 146 -8.85 -7.09 -11.24
CA ASN A 146 -10.04 -7.05 -12.10
C ASN A 146 -11.32 -6.61 -11.35
N THR A 147 -11.34 -6.66 -10.01
CA THR A 147 -12.47 -6.15 -9.23
C THR A 147 -12.48 -4.62 -9.11
N VAL A 148 -11.34 -3.97 -9.37
CA VAL A 148 -11.12 -2.55 -9.18
C VAL A 148 -11.78 -1.75 -10.30
N SER A 149 -12.58 -0.74 -9.95
CA SER A 149 -13.24 0.12 -10.93
C SER A 149 -12.23 0.95 -11.73
N TYR A 150 -12.20 0.75 -13.05
CA TYR A 150 -11.34 1.51 -13.97
C TYR A 150 -11.59 3.02 -13.90
N ASP A 151 -12.85 3.45 -13.86
CA ASP A 151 -13.21 4.87 -13.87
C ASP A 151 -12.87 5.58 -12.56
N ASN A 152 -13.04 4.89 -11.43
CA ASN A 152 -12.81 5.49 -10.11
C ASN A 152 -11.35 5.36 -9.66
N TYR A 153 -10.67 4.28 -10.05
CA TYR A 153 -9.33 3.91 -9.56
C TYR A 153 -8.42 3.42 -10.70
N PRO A 154 -8.13 4.27 -11.71
CA PRO A 154 -7.29 3.87 -12.83
C PRO A 154 -5.88 3.47 -12.39
N ILE A 155 -5.53 2.21 -12.66
CA ILE A 155 -4.16 1.73 -12.56
C ILE A 155 -3.32 2.47 -13.60
N SER A 156 -2.42 3.35 -13.17
CA SER A 156 -1.69 4.27 -14.07
C SER A 156 -0.17 4.25 -13.85
N SER A 157 0.29 3.57 -12.81
CA SER A 157 1.69 3.44 -12.46
C SER A 157 1.95 2.17 -11.67
N GLU A 158 3.23 1.84 -11.51
CA GLU A 158 3.74 0.76 -10.65
C GLU A 158 3.29 0.95 -9.20
N ALA A 159 3.38 2.19 -8.69
CA ALA A 159 2.94 2.55 -7.35
C ALA A 159 1.45 2.23 -7.13
N VAL A 160 0.58 2.52 -8.12
CA VAL A 160 -0.85 2.20 -8.00
C VAL A 160 -1.07 0.68 -7.94
N VAL A 161 -0.38 -0.09 -8.78
CA VAL A 161 -0.47 -1.57 -8.77
C VAL A 161 -0.05 -2.13 -7.41
N GLN A 162 1.15 -1.76 -6.95
CA GLN A 162 1.69 -2.18 -5.67
C GLN A 162 0.72 -1.88 -4.53
N GLN A 163 0.10 -0.70 -4.53
CA GLN A 163 -0.76 -0.27 -3.45
C GLN A 163 -2.11 -0.95 -3.46
N LEU A 164 -2.74 -1.16 -4.63
CA LEU A 164 -3.98 -1.93 -4.71
C LEU A 164 -3.77 -3.34 -4.14
N LEU A 165 -2.67 -3.99 -4.52
CA LEU A 165 -2.33 -5.30 -3.97
C LEU A 165 -2.02 -5.24 -2.47
N TYR A 166 -1.24 -4.26 -2.02
CA TYR A 166 -0.96 -4.09 -0.59
C TYR A 166 -2.23 -3.88 0.23
N MET A 167 -3.14 -3.02 -0.23
CA MET A 167 -4.43 -2.76 0.41
C MET A 167 -5.28 -4.02 0.52
N TYR A 168 -5.40 -4.78 -0.57
CA TYR A 168 -6.10 -6.06 -0.57
C TYR A 168 -5.47 -7.04 0.42
N LEU A 169 -4.15 -7.22 0.34
CA LEU A 169 -3.42 -8.19 1.17
C LEU A 169 -3.44 -7.85 2.64
N LYS A 170 -3.38 -6.56 3.03
CA LYS A 170 -3.53 -6.15 4.44
C LYS A 170 -4.90 -6.52 5.01
N GLY A 171 -5.93 -6.67 4.18
CA GLY A 171 -7.25 -7.14 4.60
C GLY A 171 -7.31 -8.64 4.89
N ILE A 172 -6.44 -9.45 4.28
CA ILE A 172 -6.53 -10.93 4.33
C ILE A 172 -5.31 -11.63 4.95
N CYS A 173 -4.16 -10.96 5.03
CA CYS A 173 -2.91 -11.54 5.51
C CYS A 173 -2.43 -10.88 6.80
N ASN A 174 -2.02 -11.70 7.75
CA ASN A 174 -1.55 -11.24 9.06
C ASN A 174 -0.22 -10.46 9.00
N SER A 175 0.66 -10.76 8.05
CA SER A 175 1.95 -10.07 7.90
C SER A 175 2.23 -9.71 6.45
N VAL A 176 2.01 -8.43 6.15
CA VAL A 176 2.28 -7.82 4.84
C VAL A 176 2.98 -6.49 5.06
N SER A 177 4.08 -6.28 4.35
CA SER A 177 4.85 -5.05 4.36
C SER A 177 4.99 -4.51 2.94
N ALA A 178 4.70 -3.23 2.73
CA ALA A 178 5.07 -2.51 1.52
C ALA A 178 6.34 -1.70 1.75
N GLU A 179 7.13 -1.50 0.68
CA GLU A 179 8.38 -0.74 0.72
C GLU A 179 9.33 -1.20 1.83
N LEU A 180 9.54 -2.52 1.99
CA LEU A 180 10.34 -3.04 3.09
C LEU A 180 11.82 -2.70 2.87
N HIS A 181 12.35 -1.80 3.71
CA HIS A 181 13.71 -1.29 3.59
C HIS A 181 14.74 -2.30 4.14
N SER A 182 15.86 -2.39 3.43
CA SER A 182 17.06 -3.14 3.79
C SER A 182 18.30 -2.30 3.50
N SER A 183 19.48 -2.78 3.91
CA SER A 183 20.75 -2.09 3.64
C SER A 183 21.05 -1.91 2.16
N LYS A 184 20.43 -2.71 1.27
CA LYS A 184 20.68 -2.70 -0.17
C LYS A 184 19.55 -2.07 -0.97
N GLY A 185 18.42 -1.68 -0.37
CA GLY A 185 17.27 -1.11 -1.11
C GLY A 185 15.95 -1.42 -0.44
N ARG A 186 14.83 -1.25 -1.15
CA ARG A 186 13.49 -1.59 -0.66
C ARG A 186 12.77 -2.54 -1.60
N ALA A 187 12.17 -3.59 -1.06
CA ALA A 187 11.26 -4.43 -1.82
C ALA A 187 9.87 -3.79 -1.88
N ASP A 188 9.18 -3.92 -3.01
CA ASP A 188 7.87 -3.29 -3.20
C ASP A 188 6.82 -3.88 -2.25
N LEU A 189 6.79 -5.21 -2.14
CA LEU A 189 5.84 -5.92 -1.31
C LEU A 189 6.46 -7.20 -0.75
N VAL A 190 6.22 -7.46 0.54
CA VAL A 190 6.66 -8.67 1.22
C VAL A 190 5.49 -9.24 2.01
N ILE A 191 5.21 -10.53 1.79
CA ILE A 191 4.23 -11.30 2.55
C ILE A 191 5.00 -12.31 3.40
N GLU A 192 4.69 -12.37 4.69
CA GLU A 192 5.31 -13.33 5.59
C GLU A 192 4.28 -14.23 6.25
N SER A 193 4.66 -15.49 6.41
CA SER A 193 4.02 -16.46 7.29
C SER A 193 5.09 -17.06 8.20
N ASP A 194 4.73 -17.97 9.09
CA ASP A 194 5.69 -18.53 10.05
C ASP A 194 6.94 -19.11 9.38
N ASN A 195 6.75 -19.87 8.30
CA ASN A 195 7.84 -20.58 7.60
C ASN A 195 8.22 -20.00 6.24
N ARG A 196 7.45 -19.05 5.69
CA ARG A 196 7.57 -18.58 4.30
C ARG A 196 7.68 -17.06 4.23
N ARG A 197 8.54 -16.57 3.35
CA ARG A 197 8.60 -15.16 2.92
C ARG A 197 8.44 -15.12 1.41
N ILE A 198 7.49 -14.31 0.93
CA ILE A 198 7.34 -14.01 -0.50
C ILE A 198 7.68 -12.55 -0.70
N VAL A 199 8.56 -12.27 -1.64
CA VAL A 199 9.01 -10.93 -1.99
C VAL A 199 8.63 -10.65 -3.42
N PHE A 200 8.02 -9.50 -3.65
CA PHE A 200 7.65 -9.04 -4.98
C PHE A 200 8.45 -7.79 -5.37
N GLU A 201 8.84 -7.75 -6.63
CA GLU A 201 9.21 -6.54 -7.35
C GLU A 201 8.24 -6.38 -8.51
N PHE A 202 7.48 -5.28 -8.51
CA PHE A 202 6.51 -5.00 -9.55
C PHE A 202 7.09 -4.08 -10.60
N LYS A 203 6.58 -4.20 -11.83
CA LYS A 203 6.82 -3.22 -12.89
C LYS A 203 5.52 -2.89 -13.60
N TYR A 204 5.45 -1.67 -14.13
CA TYR A 204 4.33 -1.22 -14.95
C TYR A 204 4.77 -1.00 -16.40
N ALA A 205 4.10 -1.64 -17.35
CA ALA A 205 4.37 -1.52 -18.78
C ALA A 205 3.13 -1.06 -19.54
N LYS A 206 3.29 -0.23 -20.58
CA LYS A 206 2.16 0.26 -21.39
C LYS A 206 1.72 -0.73 -22.47
N ASN A 207 2.56 -1.73 -22.77
CA ASN A 207 2.32 -2.75 -23.78
C ASN A 207 3.23 -3.96 -23.52
N GLU A 208 3.01 -5.01 -24.31
CA GLU A 208 3.70 -6.30 -24.18
C GLU A 208 5.21 -6.24 -24.44
N ILE A 209 5.66 -5.37 -25.36
CA ILE A 209 7.08 -5.24 -25.68
C ILE A 209 7.82 -4.62 -24.49
N GLU A 210 7.25 -3.56 -23.91
CA GLU A 210 7.78 -2.95 -22.69
C GLU A 210 7.72 -3.94 -21.50
N ALA A 211 6.69 -4.78 -21.42
CA ALA A 211 6.54 -5.75 -20.33
C ALA A 211 7.72 -6.73 -20.27
N LYS A 212 8.13 -7.28 -21.41
CA LYS A 212 9.27 -8.20 -21.51
C LYS A 212 10.60 -7.57 -21.11
N VAL A 213 10.82 -6.31 -21.51
CA VAL A 213 12.03 -5.57 -21.13
C VAL A 213 12.06 -5.33 -19.62
N LYS A 214 10.94 -4.85 -19.07
CA LYS A 214 10.81 -4.56 -17.63
C LYS A 214 10.91 -5.79 -16.73
N LEU A 215 10.52 -6.96 -17.23
CA LEU A 215 10.71 -8.20 -16.47
C LEU A 215 12.19 -8.43 -16.16
N SER A 216 13.07 -8.20 -17.14
CA SER A 216 14.52 -8.33 -16.95
C SER A 216 15.05 -7.33 -15.92
N GLU A 217 14.55 -6.09 -15.94
CA GLU A 217 14.91 -5.05 -14.95
C GLU A 217 14.51 -5.46 -13.53
N ALA A 218 13.30 -5.98 -13.35
CA ALA A 218 12.80 -6.45 -12.05
C ALA A 218 13.63 -7.63 -11.50
N ILE A 219 13.94 -8.61 -12.35
CA ILE A 219 14.79 -9.76 -11.98
C ILE A 219 16.15 -9.30 -11.49
N GLU A 220 16.81 -8.41 -12.24
CA GLU A 220 18.13 -7.91 -11.87
C GLU A 220 18.09 -7.03 -10.61
N GLN A 221 17.02 -6.26 -10.41
CA GLN A 221 16.81 -5.49 -9.19
C GLN A 221 16.71 -6.41 -7.95
N ILE A 222 15.90 -7.48 -8.02
CA ILE A 222 15.79 -8.46 -6.95
C ILE A 222 17.15 -9.07 -6.61
N LYS A 223 17.91 -9.53 -7.61
CA LYS A 223 19.23 -10.17 -7.41
C LYS A 223 20.24 -9.21 -6.80
N THR A 224 20.36 -8.00 -7.35
CA THR A 224 21.36 -7.02 -6.93
C THR A 224 21.09 -6.49 -5.52
N ARG A 225 19.81 -6.31 -5.17
CA ARG A 225 19.43 -5.83 -3.83
C ARG A 225 19.27 -6.96 -2.82
N ASP A 226 19.27 -8.22 -3.25
CA ASP A 226 19.19 -9.40 -2.38
C ASP A 226 17.95 -9.34 -1.46
N TYR A 227 16.82 -8.97 -2.06
CA TYR A 227 15.59 -8.74 -1.30
C TYR A 227 15.13 -9.98 -0.54
N GLY A 228 14.52 -9.76 0.62
CA GLY A 228 14.07 -10.82 1.51
C GLY A 228 15.19 -11.54 2.27
N ASN A 229 16.47 -11.21 2.05
CA ASN A 229 17.58 -11.78 2.81
C ASN A 229 17.77 -11.12 4.20
N ILE A 230 16.68 -10.91 4.92
CA ILE A 230 16.63 -10.27 6.24
C ILE A 230 16.37 -11.31 7.35
N VAL A 231 16.52 -10.88 8.61
CA VAL A 231 16.17 -11.68 9.79
C VAL A 231 14.76 -11.34 10.28
N PRO A 232 14.02 -12.29 10.88
CA PRO A 232 14.36 -13.71 11.02
C PRO A 232 14.39 -14.42 9.67
N LYS A 233 15.21 -15.47 9.55
CA LYS A 233 15.21 -16.31 8.35
C LYS A 233 13.94 -17.16 8.32
N LYS A 234 13.37 -17.33 7.14
CA LYS A 234 12.25 -18.21 6.86
C LYS A 234 12.78 -19.46 6.15
N ALA A 235 12.11 -20.60 6.35
CA ALA A 235 12.50 -21.86 5.72
C ALA A 235 12.37 -21.79 4.20
N GLU A 236 11.35 -21.05 3.74
CA GLU A 236 11.12 -20.78 2.32
C GLU A 236 11.21 -19.27 2.06
N LEU A 237 11.98 -18.91 1.02
CA LEU A 237 12.07 -17.56 0.50
C LEU A 237 11.79 -17.60 -1.01
N LEU A 238 10.61 -17.11 -1.38
CA LEU A 238 10.17 -16.99 -2.77
C LEU A 238 10.32 -15.54 -3.23
N ARG A 239 10.90 -15.32 -4.40
CA ARG A 239 11.08 -13.99 -4.98
C ARG A 239 10.47 -13.93 -6.36
N ILE A 240 9.57 -12.98 -6.57
CA ILE A 240 8.75 -12.89 -7.78
C ILE A 240 8.95 -11.51 -8.40
N ALA A 241 9.49 -11.49 -9.62
CA ALA A 241 9.39 -10.34 -10.50
C ALA A 241 8.07 -10.44 -11.28
N ALA A 242 7.26 -9.37 -11.30
CA ALA A 242 5.99 -9.39 -12.02
C ALA A 242 5.70 -8.05 -12.71
N VAL A 243 5.25 -8.09 -13.96
CA VAL A 243 5.01 -6.90 -14.78
C VAL A 243 3.55 -6.78 -15.17
N PHE A 244 2.92 -5.70 -14.71
CA PHE A 244 1.55 -5.36 -15.07
C PHE A 244 1.52 -4.69 -16.44
N ASN A 245 0.86 -5.33 -17.41
CA ASN A 245 0.63 -4.80 -18.74
C ASN A 245 -0.66 -3.95 -18.75
N ALA A 246 -0.48 -2.65 -18.93
CA ALA A 246 -1.54 -1.65 -18.92
C ALA A 246 -2.17 -1.38 -20.29
N ASP A 247 -1.87 -2.18 -21.32
CA ASP A 247 -2.63 -2.14 -22.56
C ASP A 247 -4.13 -2.28 -22.24
N PRO A 248 -5.00 -1.37 -22.71
CA PRO A 248 -6.43 -1.40 -22.41
C PRO A 248 -7.13 -2.71 -22.73
N LYS A 249 -6.58 -3.54 -23.63
CA LYS A 249 -7.12 -4.85 -24.00
C LYS A 249 -6.67 -5.99 -23.07
N VAL A 250 -5.68 -5.75 -22.21
CA VAL A 250 -5.02 -6.76 -21.38
C VAL A 250 -5.23 -6.47 -19.91
N ARG A 251 -4.75 -5.32 -19.42
CA ARG A 251 -4.86 -4.85 -18.02
C ARG A 251 -4.61 -5.95 -16.97
N ALA A 252 -3.49 -6.67 -17.06
CA ALA A 252 -3.14 -7.77 -16.17
C ALA A 252 -1.62 -7.94 -16.04
N PHE A 253 -1.16 -8.65 -15.01
CA PHE A 253 0.18 -9.21 -15.00
C PHE A 253 0.30 -10.29 -16.07
N THR A 254 1.15 -10.06 -17.08
CA THR A 254 1.38 -11.00 -18.19
C THR A 254 2.77 -11.59 -18.21
N GLU A 255 3.74 -10.91 -17.62
CA GLU A 255 5.13 -11.34 -17.56
C GLU A 255 5.56 -11.47 -16.10
N TYR A 256 6.08 -12.63 -15.72
CA TYR A 256 6.54 -12.89 -14.35
C TYR A 256 7.64 -13.94 -14.32
N HIS A 257 8.45 -13.93 -13.24
CA HIS A 257 9.54 -14.87 -13.05
C HIS A 257 9.84 -15.09 -11.57
N GLU A 258 10.08 -16.36 -11.20
CA GLU A 258 10.67 -16.72 -9.92
C GLU A 258 12.20 -16.55 -9.99
N VAL A 259 12.77 -15.74 -9.08
CA VAL A 259 14.19 -15.32 -9.09
C VAL A 259 15.07 -16.15 -8.17
#